data_AF-A0A2A2K6G7-F1
#
_entry.id   AF-A0A2A2K6G7-F1
#
_cell.length_a   1.000
_cell.length_b   1.000
_cell.length_c   1.000
_cell.angle_alpha   90.00
_cell.angle_beta   90.00
_cell.angle_gamma   90.00
#
_symmetry.space_group_name_H-M   'P 1'
#
loop_
_entity.id
_entity.type
_entity.pdbx_description
1 polymer ?
#
loop_
_entity_poly.entity_id
_entity_poly.type
_entity_poly.pdbx_seq_one_letter_code
_entity_poly.pdbx_strand_id
1 'polypeptide(L)'
;MSRRLINRNSTLLSRESTASNNDYAYIDYSQPPKNRTPSVSNTSNMTAYGHIPGEPVECLSIAVELRKEEITDSAGNLAWRVGFRIGGGIDQDPTRAPYKYPDSGIYITHIDLDSPAERTGLRKHDKILQVNGNDFTMLTHDKAVKYIKQYPVLQMLIARATIPPISLH
;
A
#
# COMPACT_ATOMS: atom_id res chain seq x y z
N MET A 1 -35.35 -58.39 22.35
CA MET A 1 -34.30 -59.03 21.53
C MET A 1 -33.72 -58.00 20.56
N SER A 2 -32.39 -58.01 20.44
CA SER A 2 -31.54 -57.35 19.44
C SER A 2 -31.31 -55.83 19.43
N ARG A 3 -30.04 -55.50 19.13
CA ARG A 3 -29.28 -54.26 19.34
C ARG A 3 -29.01 -53.52 18.01
N ARG A 4 -28.70 -52.21 18.14
CA ARG A 4 -27.75 -51.37 17.33
C ARG A 4 -28.13 -51.12 15.84
N LEU A 5 -27.89 -49.95 15.23
CA LEU A 5 -26.84 -48.94 15.40
C LEU A 5 -27.37 -47.49 15.41
N ILE A 6 -26.64 -46.64 16.11
CA ILE A 6 -26.67 -45.18 16.03
C ILE A 6 -25.81 -44.78 14.82
N ASN A 7 -26.33 -43.94 13.93
CA ASN A 7 -25.49 -43.06 13.12
C ASN A 7 -25.92 -41.60 13.37
N ARG A 8 -25.02 -40.84 13.96
CA ARG A 8 -25.11 -39.40 14.22
C ARG A 8 -24.30 -38.69 13.13
N ASN A 9 -24.62 -37.41 12.94
CA ASN A 9 -23.90 -36.37 12.17
C ASN A 9 -24.51 -36.15 10.77
N SER A 10 -24.78 -34.94 10.30
CA SER A 10 -24.71 -33.61 10.89
C SER A 10 -25.39 -32.64 9.91
N THR A 11 -26.22 -31.74 10.44
CA THR A 11 -26.38 -30.32 10.05
C THR A 11 -26.35 -29.90 8.58
N LEU A 12 -27.53 -29.46 8.12
CA LEU A 12 -27.79 -28.19 7.42
C LEU A 12 -26.76 -27.73 6.37
N LEU A 13 -27.08 -27.97 5.11
CA LEU A 13 -26.53 -27.25 3.95
C LEU A 13 -27.08 -25.81 3.95
N SER A 14 -26.48 -24.93 4.75
CA SER A 14 -26.60 -23.48 4.56
C SER A 14 -25.63 -23.04 3.47
N ARG A 15 -26.20 -22.46 2.41
CA ARG A 15 -25.49 -21.74 1.36
C ARG A 15 -24.65 -20.63 2.00
N GLU A 16 -23.34 -20.80 2.08
CA GLU A 16 -22.44 -19.70 2.41
C GLU A 16 -22.16 -18.91 1.13
N SER A 17 -22.74 -17.72 1.10
CA SER A 17 -22.50 -16.62 0.19
C SER A 17 -21.01 -16.22 0.21
N THR A 18 -20.29 -16.51 -0.86
CA THR A 18 -19.01 -15.84 -1.14
C THR A 18 -19.31 -14.45 -1.69
N ALA A 19 -19.66 -13.53 -0.80
CA ALA A 19 -19.79 -12.11 -1.11
C ALA A 19 -18.68 -11.33 -0.40
N SER A 20 -17.87 -10.65 -1.21
CA SER A 20 -17.25 -9.35 -0.93
C SER A 20 -16.36 -9.21 0.31
N ASN A 21 -15.05 -9.33 0.11
CA ASN A 21 -14.04 -8.62 0.93
C ASN A 21 -13.34 -7.53 0.09
N ASN A 22 -14.11 -6.82 -0.74
CA ASN A 22 -13.64 -5.63 -1.43
C ASN A 22 -14.13 -4.42 -0.64
N ASP A 23 -13.31 -3.96 0.30
CA ASP A 23 -13.11 -2.53 0.52
C ASP A 23 -11.96 -2.30 1.51
N TYR A 24 -11.40 -1.10 1.41
CA TYR A 24 -10.38 -0.51 2.27
C TYR A 24 -8.93 -0.87 1.93
N ALA A 25 -8.11 0.17 1.80
CA ALA A 25 -6.65 0.07 1.73
C ALA A 25 -6.14 -0.92 2.79
N TYR A 26 -5.80 -2.12 2.35
CA TYR A 26 -5.24 -3.15 3.22
C TYR A 26 -3.89 -2.66 3.72
N ILE A 27 -3.83 -2.41 5.03
CA ILE A 27 -2.60 -2.31 5.81
C ILE A 27 -2.25 -3.75 6.18
N ASP A 28 -1.08 -4.21 5.76
CA ASP A 28 -0.57 -5.52 6.16
C ASP A 28 -0.21 -5.49 7.65
N TYR A 29 -1.11 -6.04 8.47
CA TYR A 29 -0.94 -6.23 9.91
C TYR A 29 -0.39 -7.63 10.27
N SER A 30 0.44 -8.26 9.45
CA SER A 30 1.07 -9.52 9.85
C SER A 30 2.20 -9.32 10.91
N GLN A 31 1.74 -9.14 12.15
CA GLN A 31 2.25 -9.58 13.47
C GLN A 31 2.93 -8.52 14.41
N PRO A 32 2.42 -8.30 15.65
CA PRO A 32 3.08 -7.56 16.75
C PRO A 32 3.85 -8.51 17.71
N PRO A 33 4.58 -7.98 18.72
CA PRO A 33 6.03 -8.11 18.84
C PRO A 33 6.50 -9.46 19.38
N LYS A 34 7.66 -9.93 18.90
CA LYS A 34 8.51 -10.84 19.68
C LYS A 34 9.71 -10.08 20.18
N ASN A 35 9.79 -9.90 21.50
CA ASN A 35 10.96 -9.44 22.23
C ASN A 35 12.23 -10.09 21.67
N ARG A 36 13.09 -9.29 21.04
CA ARG A 36 14.51 -9.65 20.87
C ARG A 36 15.38 -8.45 21.21
N THR A 37 16.31 -8.75 22.11
CA THR A 37 17.43 -7.95 22.57
C THR A 37 18.15 -7.23 21.42
N PRO A 38 18.67 -6.01 21.63
CA PRO A 38 19.33 -5.23 20.59
C PRO A 38 20.65 -5.91 20.19
N SER A 39 20.68 -6.53 19.02
CA SER A 39 21.93 -6.87 18.34
C SER A 39 22.35 -5.68 17.48
N VAL A 40 23.37 -4.97 17.94
CA VAL A 40 24.07 -3.93 17.19
C VAL A 40 24.66 -4.58 15.93
N SER A 41 24.18 -4.19 14.74
CA SER A 41 24.98 -4.40 13.53
C SER A 41 24.65 -3.39 12.42
N ASN A 42 25.70 -2.63 12.11
CA ASN A 42 26.08 -1.98 10.86
C ASN A 42 25.21 -0.84 10.32
N THR A 43 25.76 0.36 10.54
CA THR A 43 25.55 1.62 9.83
C THR A 43 25.77 1.42 8.31
N SER A 44 24.76 0.91 7.61
CA SER A 44 24.72 1.04 6.15
C SER A 44 24.32 2.47 5.83
N ASN A 45 25.26 3.21 5.24
CA ASN A 45 25.09 4.57 4.72
C ASN A 45 23.70 4.75 4.09
N MET A 46 22.85 5.53 4.74
CA MET A 46 21.56 5.98 4.21
C MET A 46 21.84 6.99 3.09
N THR A 47 22.07 6.52 1.87
CA THR A 47 22.05 7.35 0.67
C THR A 47 20.60 7.48 0.19
N ALA A 48 20.12 8.71 -0.07
CA ALA A 48 18.82 8.91 -0.71
C ALA A 48 18.77 8.10 -2.03
N TYR A 49 17.74 7.26 -2.20
CA TYR A 49 17.57 6.36 -3.36
C TYR A 49 18.67 5.31 -3.62
N GLY A 50 19.56 5.01 -2.65
CA GLY A 50 20.68 4.10 -2.92
C GLY A 50 21.73 4.67 -3.89
N HIS A 51 21.72 5.99 -4.08
CA HIS A 51 22.49 6.69 -5.10
C HIS A 51 23.92 7.03 -4.65
N ILE A 52 24.89 6.96 -5.58
CA ILE A 52 26.30 7.28 -5.33
C ILE A 52 26.50 8.81 -5.42
N PRO A 53 27.02 9.48 -4.38
CA PRO A 53 27.30 10.92 -4.46
C PRO A 53 28.15 11.28 -5.68
N GLY A 54 27.68 12.22 -6.50
CA GLY A 54 28.36 12.67 -7.72
C GLY A 54 27.79 12.11 -9.02
N GLU A 55 26.93 11.08 -8.96
CA GLU A 55 26.14 10.64 -10.12
C GLU A 55 24.83 11.44 -10.25
N PRO A 56 24.20 11.47 -11.44
CA PRO A 56 22.84 11.98 -11.57
C PRO A 56 21.81 10.93 -11.14
N VAL A 57 20.83 11.34 -10.32
CA VAL A 57 19.65 10.50 -10.03
C VAL A 57 18.71 10.57 -11.22
N GLU A 58 18.68 9.53 -12.04
CA GLU A 58 17.68 9.40 -13.10
C GLU A 58 16.34 8.93 -12.52
N CYS A 59 15.39 9.84 -12.36
CA CYS A 59 14.01 9.51 -12.05
C CYS A 59 13.05 10.43 -12.81
N LEU A 60 11.90 9.89 -13.22
CA LEU A 60 10.80 10.72 -13.71
C LEU A 60 10.06 11.30 -12.52
N SER A 61 10.04 12.63 -12.43
CA SER A 61 9.15 13.37 -11.54
C SER A 61 7.81 13.58 -12.23
N ILE A 62 6.74 12.97 -11.71
CA ILE A 62 5.42 12.99 -12.34
C ILE A 62 4.44 13.67 -11.39
N ALA A 63 3.78 14.73 -11.86
CA ALA A 63 2.69 15.38 -11.16
C ALA A 63 1.37 14.68 -11.50
N VAL A 64 0.59 14.32 -10.47
CA VAL A 64 -0.65 13.57 -10.61
C VAL A 64 -1.75 14.21 -9.77
N GLU A 65 -2.86 14.56 -10.39
CA GLU A 65 -4.10 14.87 -9.67
C GLU A 65 -4.96 13.60 -9.59
N LEU A 66 -5.21 13.11 -8.38
CA LEU A 66 -6.08 11.96 -8.12
C LEU A 66 -7.35 12.41 -7.39
N ARG A 67 -8.50 12.16 -8.02
CA ARG A 67 -9.83 12.39 -7.43
C ARG A 67 -10.39 11.05 -6.98
N LYS A 68 -10.64 10.89 -5.69
CA LYS A 68 -11.20 9.67 -5.14
C LYS A 68 -12.63 9.46 -5.62
N GLU A 69 -13.03 8.21 -5.70
CA GLU A 69 -14.43 7.82 -5.92
C GLU A 69 -15.16 7.78 -4.60
N GLU A 70 -16.37 8.32 -4.57
CA GLU A 70 -17.30 8.11 -3.47
C GLU A 70 -17.94 6.72 -3.60
N ILE A 71 -17.89 5.94 -2.53
CA ILE A 71 -18.44 4.59 -2.45
C ILE A 71 -19.30 4.47 -1.20
N THR A 72 -20.26 3.55 -1.21
CA THR A 72 -21.03 3.20 -0.01
C THR A 72 -20.47 1.90 0.56
N ASP A 73 -20.07 1.94 1.82
CA ASP A 73 -19.54 0.75 2.49
C ASP A 73 -20.62 -0.27 2.85
N SER A 74 -20.19 -1.42 3.37
CA SER A 74 -21.08 -2.51 3.78
C SER A 74 -22.05 -2.12 4.91
N ALA A 75 -21.77 -1.04 5.64
CA ALA A 75 -22.63 -0.51 6.70
C ALA A 75 -23.52 0.64 6.21
N GLY A 76 -23.48 0.99 4.92
CA GLY A 76 -24.28 2.05 4.32
C GLY A 76 -23.68 3.45 4.47
N ASN A 77 -22.45 3.59 4.96
CA ASN A 77 -21.80 4.90 5.11
C ASN A 77 -21.04 5.29 3.84
N LEU A 78 -20.94 6.59 3.61
CA LEU A 78 -20.13 7.15 2.52
C LEU A 78 -18.64 7.04 2.86
N ALA A 79 -17.87 6.50 1.92
CA ALA A 79 -16.42 6.36 2.01
C ALA A 79 -15.76 6.79 0.69
N TRP A 80 -14.45 7.02 0.74
CA TRP A 80 -13.67 7.44 -0.43
C TRP A 80 -12.69 6.34 -0.86
N ARG A 81 -12.90 5.79 -2.06
CA ARG A 81 -11.99 4.83 -2.70
C ARG A 81 -10.87 5.57 -3.41
N VAL A 82 -9.63 5.29 -3.01
CA VAL A 82 -8.42 5.89 -3.61
C VAL A 82 -7.80 5.01 -4.69
N GLY A 83 -7.86 3.67 -4.55
CA GLY A 83 -7.40 2.72 -5.57
C GLY A 83 -5.93 2.30 -5.50
N PHE A 84 -5.21 2.62 -4.44
CA PHE A 84 -3.83 2.17 -4.25
C PHE A 84 -3.50 1.84 -2.79
N ARG A 85 -2.43 1.07 -2.60
CA ARG A 85 -1.85 0.77 -1.28
C ARG A 85 -0.45 1.36 -1.17
N ILE A 86 -0.06 1.71 0.05
CA ILE A 86 1.29 2.22 0.34
C ILE A 86 2.07 1.26 1.23
N GLY A 87 3.40 1.37 1.18
CA GLY A 87 4.35 0.71 2.05
C GLY A 87 5.55 1.61 2.33
N GLY A 88 6.44 1.15 3.21
CA GLY A 88 7.54 1.97 3.70
C GLY A 88 7.09 3.00 4.74
N GLY A 89 7.92 4.01 4.97
CA GLY A 89 7.82 4.93 6.10
C GLY A 89 8.97 4.73 7.08
N ILE A 90 9.40 5.82 7.72
CA ILE A 90 10.57 5.83 8.62
C ILE A 90 10.38 5.00 9.91
N ASP A 91 9.15 4.62 10.21
CA ASP A 91 8.71 3.81 11.35
C ASP A 91 8.54 2.32 11.01
N GLN A 92 8.77 1.92 9.75
CA GLN A 92 8.65 0.53 9.31
C GLN A 92 10.02 -0.15 9.27
N ASP A 93 10.06 -1.41 9.70
CA ASP A 93 11.24 -2.26 9.54
C ASP A 93 11.39 -2.68 8.06
N PRO A 94 12.44 -2.23 7.36
CA PRO A 94 12.61 -2.54 5.94
C PRO A 94 12.83 -4.04 5.67
N THR A 95 13.26 -4.82 6.66
CA THR A 95 13.47 -6.27 6.52
C THR A 95 12.16 -7.05 6.46
N ARG A 96 11.05 -6.43 6.90
CA ARG A 96 9.71 -7.03 6.89
C ARG A 96 8.90 -6.64 5.66
N ALA A 97 9.41 -5.74 4.82
CA ALA A 97 8.71 -5.32 3.63
C ALA A 97 8.64 -6.47 2.59
N PRO A 98 7.49 -6.66 1.90
CA PRO A 98 7.37 -7.69 0.86
C PRO A 98 8.27 -7.42 -0.35
N TYR A 99 8.76 -6.17 -0.49
CA TYR A 99 9.70 -5.75 -1.52
C TYR A 99 10.79 -4.88 -0.87
N LYS A 100 12.02 -4.99 -1.38
CA LYS A 100 13.11 -4.12 -0.94
C LYS A 100 12.94 -2.73 -1.56
N TYR A 101 12.74 -1.73 -0.71
CA TYR A 101 12.75 -0.33 -1.14
C TYR A 101 14.19 0.22 -1.14
N PRO A 102 14.51 1.18 -2.02
CA PRO A 102 15.80 1.87 -2.01
C PRO A 102 16.09 2.63 -0.72
N ASP A 103 15.05 3.11 -0.04
CA ASP A 103 15.13 3.87 1.21
C ASP A 103 13.82 3.74 2.03
N SER A 104 13.74 4.45 3.15
CA SER A 104 12.58 4.45 4.08
C SER A 104 11.42 5.36 3.64
N GLY A 105 11.34 5.76 2.37
CA GLY A 105 10.24 6.59 1.86
C GLY A 105 8.89 5.88 1.77
N ILE A 106 7.89 6.60 1.27
CA ILE A 106 6.53 6.07 1.05
C ILE A 106 6.40 5.62 -0.42
N TYR A 107 6.06 4.34 -0.62
CA TYR A 107 5.97 3.72 -1.94
C TYR A 107 4.59 3.16 -2.21
N ILE A 108 4.12 3.25 -3.45
CA ILE A 108 2.94 2.53 -3.91
C ILE A 108 3.28 1.04 -4.06
N THR A 109 2.55 0.19 -3.35
CA THR A 109 2.78 -1.27 -3.34
C THR A 109 1.80 -2.03 -4.21
N HIS A 110 0.65 -1.43 -4.50
CA HIS A 110 -0.40 -2.01 -5.32
C HIS A 110 -1.29 -0.91 -5.91
N ILE A 111 -1.80 -1.16 -7.12
CA ILE A 111 -2.83 -0.37 -7.79
C ILE A 111 -4.01 -1.32 -8.03
N ASP A 112 -5.19 -0.93 -7.55
CA ASP A 112 -6.42 -1.70 -7.81
C ASP A 112 -6.87 -1.44 -9.26
N LEU A 113 -7.39 -2.46 -9.93
CA LEU A 113 -7.97 -2.34 -11.27
C LEU A 113 -9.21 -1.45 -11.26
N ASP A 114 -9.44 -0.74 -12.36
CA ASP A 114 -10.52 0.21 -12.59
C ASP A 114 -10.72 1.15 -11.40
N SER A 115 -9.61 1.71 -10.93
CA SER A 115 -9.58 2.59 -9.77
C SER A 115 -9.16 3.99 -10.13
N PRO A 116 -9.45 4.99 -9.26
CA PRO A 116 -8.94 6.33 -9.46
C PRO A 116 -7.42 6.39 -9.65
N ALA A 117 -6.69 5.55 -8.92
CA ALA A 117 -5.23 5.48 -9.02
C ALA A 117 -4.76 4.90 -10.37
N GLU A 118 -5.43 3.86 -10.88
CA GLU A 118 -5.07 3.29 -12.17
C GLU A 118 -5.29 4.30 -13.31
N ARG A 119 -6.43 5.00 -13.29
CA ARG A 119 -6.80 5.98 -14.33
C ARG A 119 -5.91 7.22 -14.35
N THR A 120 -5.21 7.52 -13.25
CA THR A 120 -4.21 8.60 -13.22
C THR A 120 -2.82 8.14 -13.68
N GLY A 121 -2.65 6.85 -14.01
CA GLY A 121 -1.38 6.31 -14.47
C GLY A 121 -0.35 6.11 -13.35
N LEU A 122 -0.78 6.10 -12.09
CA LEU A 122 0.06 5.65 -10.98
C LEU A 122 0.42 4.18 -11.17
N ARG A 123 1.61 3.81 -10.68
CA ARG A 123 2.15 2.47 -10.82
C ARG A 123 2.69 1.97 -9.50
N LYS A 124 2.71 0.64 -9.38
CA LYS A 124 3.49 -0.02 -8.34
C LYS A 124 4.95 0.46 -8.44
N HIS A 125 5.58 0.67 -7.29
CA HIS A 125 6.94 1.19 -7.10
C HIS A 125 7.13 2.69 -7.36
N ASP A 126 6.07 3.44 -7.66
CA ASP A 126 6.15 4.90 -7.56
C ASP A 126 6.43 5.30 -6.10
N LYS A 127 7.40 6.20 -5.91
CA LYS A 127 7.66 6.82 -4.62
C LYS A 127 6.86 8.12 -4.51
N ILE A 128 6.13 8.29 -3.43
CA ILE A 128 5.37 9.52 -3.16
C ILE A 128 6.32 10.53 -2.51
N LEU A 129 6.55 11.66 -3.18
CA LEU A 129 7.40 12.75 -2.68
C LEU A 129 6.59 13.82 -1.98
N GLN A 130 5.41 14.11 -2.50
CA GLN A 130 4.55 15.16 -1.97
C GLN A 130 3.08 14.80 -2.19
N VAL A 131 2.21 15.22 -1.26
CA VAL A 131 0.75 15.21 -1.45
C VAL A 131 0.18 16.52 -0.92
N ASN A 132 -0.58 17.25 -1.75
CA ASN A 132 -1.21 18.53 -1.38
C ASN A 132 -0.21 19.50 -0.73
N GLY A 133 0.98 19.66 -1.32
CA GLY A 133 2.04 20.52 -0.80
C GLY A 133 2.83 19.94 0.39
N ASN A 134 2.38 18.85 1.01
CA ASN A 134 3.04 18.26 2.17
C ASN A 134 4.11 17.27 1.73
N ASP A 135 5.30 17.37 2.32
CA ASP A 135 6.42 16.48 2.04
C ASP A 135 6.17 15.06 2.58
N PHE A 136 6.39 14.05 1.73
CA PHE A 136 6.23 12.62 2.02
C PHE A 136 7.57 11.87 2.07
N THR A 137 8.70 12.56 1.88
CA THR A 137 10.02 11.91 1.78
C THR A 137 10.51 11.28 3.09
N MET A 138 10.10 11.83 4.24
CA MET A 138 10.50 11.38 5.59
C MET A 138 9.29 11.18 6.52
N LEU A 139 8.13 10.77 5.98
CA LEU A 139 6.94 10.51 6.78
C LEU A 139 6.97 9.11 7.42
N THR A 140 6.30 9.01 8.57
CA THR A 140 5.87 7.71 9.08
C THR A 140 4.74 7.16 8.22
N HIS A 141 4.65 5.84 8.12
CA HIS A 141 3.59 5.13 7.43
C HIS A 141 2.21 5.60 7.91
N ASP A 142 2.01 5.62 9.23
CA ASP A 142 0.75 6.02 9.84
C ASP A 142 0.33 7.45 9.47
N LYS A 143 1.28 8.39 9.41
CA LYS A 143 1.00 9.77 9.01
C LYS A 143 0.62 9.83 7.53
N ALA A 144 1.34 9.13 6.67
CA ALA A 144 1.03 9.06 5.25
C ALA A 144 -0.38 8.51 5.00
N VAL A 145 -0.76 7.41 5.68
CA VAL A 145 -2.11 6.83 5.60
C VAL A 145 -3.18 7.85 6.03
N LYS A 146 -3.02 8.47 7.20
CA LYS A 146 -3.98 9.45 7.72
C LYS A 146 -4.16 10.62 6.75
N TYR A 147 -3.06 11.15 6.25
CA TYR A 147 -3.07 12.28 5.33
C TYR A 147 -3.76 11.91 4.00
N ILE A 148 -3.40 10.79 3.39
CA ILE A 148 -4.02 10.31 2.15
C ILE A 148 -5.52 10.12 2.35
N LYS A 149 -5.98 9.58 3.49
CA LYS A 149 -7.40 9.36 3.77
C LYS A 149 -8.20 10.67 3.91
N GLN A 150 -7.59 11.73 4.44
CA GLN A 150 -8.28 12.96 4.82
C GLN A 150 -8.88 13.75 3.65
N TYR A 151 -8.26 13.74 2.46
CA TYR A 151 -8.65 14.61 1.36
C TYR A 151 -9.33 13.84 0.21
N PRO A 152 -10.41 14.37 -0.40
CA PRO A 152 -11.07 13.73 -1.55
C PRO A 152 -10.25 13.85 -2.84
N VAL A 153 -9.38 14.87 -2.93
CA VAL A 153 -8.48 15.10 -4.06
C VAL A 153 -7.04 15.17 -3.55
N LEU A 154 -6.13 14.50 -4.25
CA LEU A 154 -4.70 14.42 -3.95
C LEU A 154 -3.91 15.00 -5.13
N GLN A 155 -3.22 16.11 -4.90
CA GLN A 155 -2.19 16.66 -5.79
C GLN A 155 -0.86 16.02 -5.40
N MET A 156 -0.41 15.03 -6.17
CA MET A 156 0.72 14.19 -5.84
C MET A 156 1.92 14.52 -6.72
N LEU A 157 3.12 14.53 -6.12
CA LEU A 157 4.38 14.46 -6.85
C LEU A 157 5.00 13.08 -6.59
N ILE A 158 5.27 12.33 -7.65
CA ILE A 158 5.89 11.00 -7.54
C ILE A 158 7.23 10.93 -8.26
N ALA A 159 8.12 10.07 -7.77
CA ALA A 159 9.32 9.63 -8.48
C ALA A 159 9.14 8.21 -9.01
N ARG A 160 9.49 8.01 -10.28
CA ARG A 160 9.46 6.72 -10.96
C ARG A 160 10.82 6.40 -11.57
N ALA A 161 11.33 5.21 -11.28
CA ALA A 161 12.68 4.78 -11.67
C ALA A 161 12.85 4.48 -13.19
N THR A 162 11.75 4.35 -13.96
CA THR A 162 11.82 4.05 -15.40
C THR A 162 10.88 4.92 -16.22
N ILE A 163 11.34 5.32 -17.41
CA ILE A 163 10.48 5.87 -18.47
C ILE A 163 9.57 4.74 -18.95
N PRO A 164 8.22 4.94 -19.03
CA PRO A 164 7.35 3.94 -19.63
C PRO A 164 7.88 3.51 -21.00
N PRO A 165 7.85 2.21 -21.36
CA PRO A 165 8.11 1.83 -22.74
C PRO A 165 7.15 2.62 -23.65
N ILE A 166 7.69 3.27 -24.67
CA ILE A 166 6.88 3.94 -25.69
C ILE A 166 6.08 2.83 -26.37
N SER A 167 4.77 2.83 -26.18
CA SER A 167 3.88 2.00 -27.00
C SER A 167 3.88 2.56 -28.42
N LEU A 168 4.68 1.97 -29.29
CA LEU A 168 4.54 2.17 -30.74
C LEU A 168 3.25 1.45 -31.14
N HIS A 169 2.21 2.22 -31.47
CA HIS A 169 1.03 1.74 -32.21
C HIS A 169 1.35 1.66 -33.70
#